data_AF-A0A935DL46-F1
#
_entry.id   AF-A0A935DL46-F1
#
_cell.length_a   1.000
_cell.length_b   1.000
_cell.length_c   1.000
_cell.angle_alpha   90.00
_cell.angle_beta   90.00
_cell.angle_gamma   90.00
#
_symmetry.space_group_name_H-M   'P 1'
#
loop_
_entity.id
_entity.type
_entity.pdbx_description
1 polymer ?
#
loop_
_entity_poly.entity_id
_entity_poly.type
_entity_poly.pdbx_seq_one_letter_code
_entity_poly.pdbx_strand_id
1 'polypeptide(L)'
;MGVYDGQNVVIANNLFLNNSGGVVEFRAGSGPLERSEDVSFVNNLVVDTRGRMSTVLRRSSHGLQGLVVSHNLYWNNGQAVPASPLLNLAAQPGHLVANPGIRPPSALGDRASIIASLIPTPNGPASSSGIDTAVAPFLVLNDIRGVRRNGRNDRGPWFLGEVPAAPTDAGVTTPTPATDAGVTTPTPVTDAGGVNPTDAAPEEESPTEAAGALTGGVQCSATPGVAGGRGWMLGAGMLLAGVLRRRRRGPCGGCTP
;
A
#
# COMPACT_ATOMS: atom_id res chain seq x y z
N MET A 1 -5.39 -2.92 12.80
CA MET A 1 -6.50 -2.18 12.14
C MET A 1 -7.77 -2.35 12.95
N GLY A 2 -8.58 -1.30 13.14
CA GLY A 2 -9.89 -1.41 13.81
C GLY A 2 -11.05 -1.33 12.81
N VAL A 3 -12.06 -2.19 12.97
CA VAL A 3 -13.34 -2.12 12.24
C VAL A 3 -14.44 -1.80 13.25
N TYR A 4 -15.13 -0.68 13.03
CA TYR A 4 -16.15 -0.13 13.92
C TYR A 4 -17.47 -0.04 13.16
N ASP A 5 -18.48 -0.83 13.56
CA ASP A 5 -19.79 -0.91 12.89
C ASP A 5 -19.71 -1.03 11.36
N GLY A 6 -18.76 -1.84 10.88
CA GLY A 6 -18.51 -1.99 9.46
C GLY A 6 -19.56 -2.85 8.79
N GLN A 7 -20.16 -2.38 7.70
CA GLN A 7 -21.04 -3.18 6.85
C GLN A 7 -20.37 -3.38 5.48
N ASN A 8 -20.39 -4.62 4.98
CA ASN A 8 -19.81 -4.96 3.67
C ASN A 8 -18.34 -4.53 3.55
N VAL A 9 -17.57 -4.71 4.62
CA VAL A 9 -16.16 -4.29 4.67
C VAL A 9 -15.32 -5.32 3.95
N VAL A 10 -14.52 -4.87 2.99
CA VAL A 10 -13.58 -5.72 2.28
C VAL A 10 -12.16 -5.35 2.68
N ILE A 11 -11.43 -6.35 3.18
CA ILE A 11 -10.01 -6.28 3.52
C ILE A 11 -9.34 -7.32 2.64
N ALA A 12 -8.91 -6.90 1.45
CA ALA A 12 -8.31 -7.78 0.48
C ALA A 12 -6.91 -7.34 0.07
N ASN A 13 -6.03 -8.32 -0.16
CA ASN A 13 -4.72 -8.09 -0.76
C ASN A 13 -3.82 -7.11 0.00
N ASN A 14 -3.87 -7.11 1.33
CA ASN A 14 -2.98 -6.29 2.17
C ASN A 14 -1.78 -7.12 2.66
N LEU A 15 -0.70 -6.43 3.05
CA LEU A 15 0.36 -7.02 3.88
C LEU A 15 0.22 -6.49 5.31
N PHE A 16 0.20 -7.41 6.27
CA PHE A 16 0.32 -7.15 7.68
C PHE A 16 1.63 -7.74 8.18
N LEU A 17 2.63 -6.89 8.43
CA LEU A 17 3.96 -7.31 8.84
C LEU A 17 4.26 -7.00 10.31
N ASN A 18 4.74 -7.98 11.06
CA ASN A 18 5.30 -7.83 12.41
C ASN A 18 4.37 -7.06 13.38
N ASN A 19 3.06 -7.29 13.28
CA ASN A 19 2.08 -6.61 14.13
C ASN A 19 2.16 -7.13 15.57
N SER A 20 2.29 -6.22 16.54
CA SER A 20 2.35 -6.54 17.97
C SER A 20 0.99 -6.63 18.66
N GLY A 21 -0.07 -6.08 18.03
CA GLY A 21 -1.47 -6.19 18.45
C GLY A 21 -2.31 -6.99 17.47
N GLY A 22 -3.62 -7.06 17.68
CA GLY A 22 -4.51 -7.73 16.73
C GLY A 22 -4.39 -7.13 15.32
N VAL A 23 -4.29 -7.99 14.30
CA VAL A 23 -4.15 -7.52 12.91
C VAL A 23 -5.42 -6.76 12.49
N VAL A 24 -6.58 -7.39 12.69
CA VAL A 24 -7.90 -6.75 12.59
C VAL A 24 -8.64 -6.95 13.91
N GLU A 25 -9.13 -5.83 14.45
CA GLU A 25 -9.92 -5.81 15.67
C GLU A 25 -11.31 -5.24 15.41
N PHE A 26 -12.33 -6.05 15.68
CA PHE A 26 -13.74 -5.65 15.62
C PHE A 26 -14.15 -5.02 16.95
N ARG A 27 -14.57 -3.76 16.88
CA ARG A 27 -14.87 -2.92 18.04
C ARG A 27 -16.24 -2.26 17.89
N ALA A 28 -16.84 -1.93 19.02
CA ALA A 28 -18.06 -1.15 19.05
C ALA A 28 -17.77 0.27 18.57
N GLY A 29 -18.59 0.76 17.63
CA GLY A 29 -18.65 2.16 17.27
C GLY A 29 -19.99 2.76 17.70
N SER A 30 -20.49 3.73 16.92
CA SER A 30 -21.77 4.40 17.15
C SER A 30 -22.77 4.18 16.01
N GLY A 31 -22.61 3.07 15.27
CA GLY A 31 -23.51 2.69 14.19
C GLY A 31 -24.83 2.11 14.71
N PRO A 32 -25.94 2.31 13.98
CA PRO A 32 -27.28 1.98 14.48
C PRO A 32 -27.55 0.48 14.65
N LEU A 33 -26.77 -0.39 14.00
CA LEU A 33 -26.90 -1.83 14.15
C LEU A 33 -26.06 -2.40 15.29
N GLU A 34 -25.15 -1.60 15.86
CA GLU A 34 -24.24 -2.00 16.93
C GLU A 34 -23.54 -3.35 16.66
N ARG A 35 -23.19 -3.61 15.39
CA ARG A 35 -22.43 -4.77 14.95
C ARG A 35 -21.70 -4.51 13.64
N SER A 36 -20.65 -5.28 13.39
CA SER A 36 -20.05 -5.40 12.05
C SER A 36 -20.67 -6.57 11.30
N GLU A 37 -20.97 -6.37 10.03
CA GLU A 37 -21.64 -7.34 9.16
C GLU A 37 -20.94 -7.48 7.81
N ASP A 38 -20.95 -8.70 7.28
CA ASP A 38 -20.49 -9.03 5.94
C ASP A 38 -19.06 -8.55 5.68
N VAL A 39 -18.17 -8.85 6.63
CA VAL A 39 -16.75 -8.50 6.52
C VAL A 39 -16.00 -9.62 5.81
N SER A 40 -15.26 -9.27 4.77
CA SER A 40 -14.42 -10.20 4.02
C SER A 40 -12.94 -9.91 4.26
N PHE A 41 -12.19 -10.91 4.74
CA PHE A 41 -10.73 -10.86 4.91
C PHE A 41 -10.09 -11.89 3.95
N VAL A 42 -9.60 -11.44 2.80
CA VAL A 42 -9.29 -12.32 1.65
C VAL A 42 -7.95 -11.99 1.00
N ASN A 43 -7.21 -13.01 0.54
CA ASN A 43 -5.95 -12.82 -0.19
C ASN A 43 -4.90 -11.95 0.54
N ASN A 44 -4.97 -11.78 1.85
CA ASN A 44 -3.99 -11.00 2.60
C ASN A 44 -2.75 -11.84 2.91
N LEU A 45 -1.62 -11.16 3.10
CA LEU A 45 -0.41 -11.70 3.68
C LEU A 45 -0.37 -11.26 5.15
N VAL A 46 -0.31 -12.23 6.06
CA VAL A 46 -0.13 -11.97 7.50
C VAL A 46 1.18 -12.61 7.92
N VAL A 47 2.18 -11.77 8.14
CA VAL A 47 3.56 -12.20 8.31
C VAL A 47 4.13 -11.66 9.61
N ASP A 48 4.69 -12.52 10.43
CA ASP A 48 5.58 -12.14 11.51
C ASP A 48 6.93 -12.84 11.33
N THR A 49 7.91 -12.06 10.88
CA THR A 49 9.29 -12.49 10.64
C THR A 49 10.04 -12.80 11.94
N ARG A 50 9.50 -12.44 13.11
CA ARG A 50 10.12 -12.62 14.43
C ARG A 50 9.61 -13.88 15.13
N GLY A 51 8.60 -14.56 14.57
CA GLY A 51 7.96 -15.70 15.21
C GLY A 51 7.03 -15.32 16.37
N ARG A 52 6.58 -14.06 16.43
CA ARG A 52 5.77 -13.51 17.53
C ARG A 52 4.40 -13.01 17.06
N MET A 53 3.82 -13.69 16.06
CA MET A 53 2.51 -13.34 15.53
C MET A 53 1.48 -13.28 16.67
N SER A 54 0.77 -12.17 16.74
CA SER A 54 -0.37 -11.96 17.62
C SER A 54 -1.63 -12.60 17.05
N THR A 55 -2.72 -12.61 17.83
CA THR A 55 -4.04 -13.00 17.33
C THR A 55 -4.42 -12.16 16.11
N VAL A 56 -4.58 -12.80 14.94
CA VAL A 56 -4.86 -12.08 13.69
C VAL A 56 -6.21 -11.36 13.73
N LEU A 57 -7.28 -12.11 14.05
CA LEU A 57 -8.63 -11.59 14.09
C LEU A 57 -9.15 -11.61 15.52
N ARG A 58 -9.51 -10.43 16.03
CA ARG A 58 -10.00 -10.25 17.39
C ARG A 58 -11.35 -9.54 17.39
N ARG A 59 -12.25 -9.99 18.26
CA ARG A 59 -13.51 -9.32 18.59
C ARG A 59 -13.45 -8.93 20.06
N SER A 60 -13.53 -7.64 20.34
CA SER A 60 -13.32 -7.13 21.69
C SER A 60 -14.61 -7.00 22.48
N SER A 61 -15.66 -6.39 21.92
CA SER A 61 -16.91 -6.14 22.66
C SER A 61 -18.11 -5.86 21.74
N HIS A 62 -18.12 -6.43 20.54
CA HIS A 62 -19.04 -6.03 19.48
C HIS A 62 -19.69 -7.21 18.76
N GLY A 63 -20.90 -7.04 18.24
CA GLY A 63 -21.51 -8.03 17.36
C GLY A 63 -20.69 -8.20 16.07
N LEU A 64 -20.56 -9.44 15.61
CA LEU A 64 -19.94 -9.76 14.32
C LEU A 64 -20.74 -10.86 13.65
N GLN A 65 -21.23 -10.57 12.44
CA GLN A 65 -22.00 -11.49 11.61
C GLN A 65 -21.44 -11.52 10.19
N GLY A 66 -21.52 -12.67 9.52
CA GLY A 66 -21.11 -12.77 8.11
C GLY A 66 -19.62 -12.56 7.87
N LEU A 67 -18.75 -12.85 8.86
CA LEU A 67 -17.30 -12.81 8.65
C LEU A 67 -16.90 -13.93 7.68
N VAL A 68 -16.29 -13.57 6.56
CA VAL A 68 -15.68 -14.49 5.60
C VAL A 68 -14.17 -14.32 5.67
N VAL A 69 -13.47 -15.42 5.92
CA VAL A 69 -12.01 -15.48 5.92
C VAL A 69 -11.59 -16.55 4.92
N SER A 70 -10.85 -16.19 3.87
CA SER A 70 -10.45 -17.17 2.84
C SER A 70 -9.17 -16.77 2.12
N HIS A 71 -8.41 -17.75 1.64
CA HIS A 71 -7.24 -17.54 0.77
C HIS A 71 -6.17 -16.57 1.30
N ASN A 72 -6.09 -16.38 2.62
CA ASN A 72 -5.00 -15.63 3.25
C ASN A 72 -3.79 -16.55 3.44
N LEU A 73 -2.59 -15.98 3.32
CA LEU A 73 -1.33 -16.66 3.61
C LEU A 73 -0.78 -16.14 4.93
N TYR A 74 -0.42 -17.07 5.81
CA TYR A 74 0.13 -16.80 7.12
C TYR A 74 1.56 -17.32 7.21
N TRP A 75 2.46 -16.54 7.81
CA TRP A 75 3.79 -17.01 8.14
C TRP A 75 4.27 -16.42 9.45
N ASN A 76 4.54 -17.27 10.44
CA ASN A 76 5.03 -16.87 11.75
C ASN A 76 6.47 -17.36 11.98
N ASN A 77 7.35 -17.21 10.98
CA ASN A 77 8.75 -17.61 11.06
C ASN A 77 8.99 -19.04 11.60
N GLY A 78 8.21 -20.01 11.07
CA GLY A 78 8.29 -21.42 11.49
C GLY A 78 7.57 -21.75 12.81
N GLN A 79 7.11 -20.74 13.56
CA GLN A 79 6.25 -20.94 14.73
C GLN A 79 4.80 -21.17 14.32
N ALA A 80 4.00 -21.70 15.26
CA ALA A 80 2.57 -21.89 15.05
C ALA A 80 1.86 -20.54 14.85
N VAL A 81 0.89 -20.50 13.94
CA VAL A 81 0.00 -19.36 13.78
C VAL A 81 -1.08 -19.43 14.88
N PRO A 82 -1.28 -18.37 15.68
CA PRO A 82 -2.26 -18.40 16.76
C PRO A 82 -3.68 -18.62 16.26
N ALA A 83 -4.33 -19.68 16.72
CA ALA A 83 -5.75 -19.91 16.49
C ALA A 83 -6.60 -19.00 17.36
N SER A 84 -7.80 -18.69 16.90
CA SER A 84 -8.82 -17.98 17.70
C SER A 84 -10.23 -18.44 17.29
N PRO A 85 -11.28 -18.10 18.05
CA PRO A 85 -12.65 -18.38 17.63
C PRO A 85 -13.04 -17.76 16.28
N LEU A 86 -12.32 -16.72 15.83
CA LEU A 86 -12.53 -16.07 14.53
C LEU A 86 -11.57 -16.55 13.45
N LEU A 87 -10.51 -17.29 13.84
CA LEU A 87 -9.51 -17.83 12.94
C LEU A 87 -9.25 -19.30 13.29
N ASN A 88 -10.01 -20.18 12.64
CA ASN A 88 -9.72 -21.60 12.57
C ASN A 88 -9.09 -21.89 11.20
N LEU A 89 -7.76 -22.01 11.16
CA LEU A 89 -7.03 -22.22 9.91
C LEU A 89 -7.50 -23.48 9.18
N ALA A 90 -7.65 -24.60 9.89
CA ALA A 90 -8.04 -25.88 9.26
C ALA A 90 -9.42 -25.80 8.57
N ALA A 91 -10.32 -24.95 9.05
CA ALA A 91 -11.62 -24.71 8.44
C ALA A 91 -11.62 -23.61 7.38
N GLN A 92 -10.52 -22.85 7.23
CA GLN A 92 -10.45 -21.70 6.33
C GLN A 92 -10.19 -22.17 4.89
N PRO A 93 -11.11 -21.89 3.94
CA PRO A 93 -10.92 -22.27 2.55
C PRO A 93 -9.67 -21.63 1.95
N GLY A 94 -8.84 -22.44 1.31
CA GLY A 94 -7.65 -22.02 0.57
C GLY A 94 -6.59 -21.31 1.41
N HIS A 95 -6.60 -21.40 2.74
CA HIS A 95 -5.51 -20.81 3.53
C HIS A 95 -4.15 -21.45 3.18
N LEU A 96 -3.07 -20.69 3.37
CA LEU A 96 -1.71 -21.21 3.28
C LEU A 96 -0.93 -20.86 4.53
N VAL A 97 -0.12 -21.80 5.03
CA VAL A 97 0.87 -21.54 6.09
C VAL A 97 2.25 -21.85 5.50
N ALA A 98 2.89 -20.83 4.92
CA ALA A 98 4.14 -21.00 4.18
C ALA A 98 4.93 -19.70 4.16
N ASN A 99 6.26 -19.80 4.10
CA ASN A 99 7.12 -18.62 3.98
C ASN A 99 6.95 -17.96 2.58
N PRO A 100 6.48 -16.70 2.50
CA PRO A 100 6.34 -16.00 1.23
C PRO A 100 7.67 -15.41 0.72
N GLY A 101 8.76 -15.53 1.48
CA GLY A 101 10.08 -14.96 1.16
C GLY A 101 10.23 -13.48 1.54
N ILE A 102 9.27 -12.92 2.27
CA ILE A 102 9.36 -11.57 2.85
C ILE A 102 10.45 -11.54 3.91
N ARG A 103 11.28 -10.50 3.90
CA ARG A 103 12.39 -10.32 4.84
C ARG A 103 12.08 -9.17 5.80
N PRO A 104 12.64 -9.18 7.02
CA PRO A 104 12.53 -8.04 7.91
C PRO A 104 13.18 -6.80 7.26
N PRO A 105 12.49 -5.65 7.20
CA PRO A 105 13.06 -4.43 6.64
C PRO A 105 14.23 -3.95 7.50
N SER A 106 15.30 -3.47 6.85
CA SER A 106 16.43 -2.85 7.54
C SER A 106 16.00 -1.50 8.12
N ALA A 107 16.32 -1.24 9.39
CA ALA A 107 16.04 0.05 10.05
C ALA A 107 16.79 1.23 9.40
N LEU A 108 17.90 0.94 8.71
CA LEU A 108 18.74 1.93 8.01
C LEU A 108 18.67 1.77 6.49
N GLY A 109 17.76 0.94 5.98
CA GLY A 109 17.59 0.74 4.54
C GLY A 109 17.02 2.00 3.89
N ASP A 110 17.45 2.28 2.67
CA ASP A 110 16.73 3.24 1.83
C ASP A 110 15.31 2.73 1.50
N ARG A 111 14.48 3.62 0.97
CA ARG A 111 13.08 3.28 0.64
C ARG A 111 12.99 2.09 -0.33
N ALA A 112 13.89 2.00 -1.31
CA ALA A 112 13.85 0.97 -2.34
C ALA A 112 14.15 -0.42 -1.77
N SER A 113 15.18 -0.53 -0.95
CA SER A 113 15.57 -1.76 -0.25
C SER A 113 14.53 -2.19 0.77
N ILE A 114 13.92 -1.25 1.51
CA ILE A 114 12.78 -1.54 2.39
C ILE A 114 11.65 -2.13 1.57
N ILE A 115 11.20 -1.48 0.50
CA ILE A 115 10.11 -1.99 -0.34
C ILE A 115 10.48 -3.36 -0.93
N ALA A 116 11.69 -3.55 -1.43
CA ALA A 116 12.14 -4.82 -2.00
C ALA A 116 12.08 -5.96 -0.97
N SER A 117 12.37 -5.70 0.31
CA SER A 117 12.25 -6.70 1.38
C SER A 117 10.82 -7.13 1.68
N LEU A 118 9.83 -6.30 1.33
CA LEU A 118 8.41 -6.57 1.55
C LEU A 118 7.75 -7.36 0.41
N ILE A 119 8.41 -7.47 -0.75
CA ILE A 119 7.87 -8.18 -1.90
C ILE A 119 8.09 -9.70 -1.72
N PRO A 120 7.03 -10.53 -1.78
CA PRO A 120 7.17 -11.98 -1.81
C PRO A 120 8.07 -12.46 -2.94
N THR A 121 8.72 -13.61 -2.74
CA THR A 121 9.53 -14.21 -3.81
C THR A 121 8.64 -14.53 -5.03
N PRO A 122 9.05 -14.13 -6.25
CA PRO A 122 8.36 -14.53 -7.47
C PRO A 122 8.23 -16.05 -7.53
N ASN A 123 7.07 -16.55 -7.97
CA ASN A 123 6.74 -17.98 -8.02
C ASN A 123 6.73 -18.70 -6.65
N GLY A 124 6.83 -17.95 -5.54
CA GLY A 124 6.66 -18.48 -4.20
C GLY A 124 5.19 -18.74 -3.84
N PRO A 125 4.91 -19.12 -2.58
CA PRO A 125 3.56 -19.51 -2.15
C PRO A 125 2.49 -18.43 -2.28
N ALA A 126 2.88 -17.15 -2.36
CA ALA A 126 1.96 -16.03 -2.56
C ALA A 126 1.53 -15.83 -4.03
N SER A 127 2.26 -16.42 -4.98
CA SER A 127 2.05 -16.19 -6.41
C SER A 127 0.94 -17.10 -6.97
N SER A 128 0.00 -16.54 -7.71
CA SER A 128 -1.13 -17.24 -8.35
C SER A 128 -1.94 -18.16 -7.43
N SER A 129 -1.94 -17.91 -6.12
CA SER A 129 -2.51 -18.84 -5.13
C SER A 129 -3.76 -18.31 -4.43
N GLY A 130 -4.16 -17.06 -4.69
CA GLY A 130 -5.38 -16.44 -4.18
C GLY A 130 -6.60 -16.73 -5.05
N ILE A 131 -7.70 -16.04 -4.74
CA ILE A 131 -8.88 -15.97 -5.61
C ILE A 131 -8.91 -14.69 -6.43
N ASP A 132 -9.78 -14.65 -7.45
CA ASP A 132 -10.01 -13.44 -8.23
C ASP A 132 -10.68 -12.36 -7.36
N THR A 133 -9.95 -11.29 -7.13
CA THR A 133 -10.40 -10.09 -6.41
C THR A 133 -10.62 -8.91 -7.34
N ALA A 134 -10.52 -9.07 -8.66
CA ALA A 134 -10.84 -8.01 -9.62
C ALA A 134 -12.36 -7.80 -9.74
N VAL A 135 -13.14 -8.82 -9.41
CA VAL A 135 -14.61 -8.77 -9.42
C VAL A 135 -15.18 -8.23 -8.11
N ALA A 136 -16.45 -7.82 -8.16
CA ALA A 136 -17.19 -7.45 -6.96
C ALA A 136 -17.23 -8.64 -5.97
N PRO A 137 -17.15 -8.40 -4.65
CA PRO A 137 -17.17 -7.09 -3.98
C PRO A 137 -15.79 -6.41 -3.85
N PHE A 138 -14.71 -7.05 -4.31
CA PHE A 138 -13.33 -6.65 -4.00
C PHE A 138 -12.81 -5.51 -4.87
N LEU A 139 -13.00 -5.60 -6.20
CA LEU A 139 -12.61 -4.59 -7.19
C LEU A 139 -11.12 -4.18 -7.13
N VAL A 140 -10.24 -5.10 -6.74
CA VAL A 140 -8.78 -4.91 -6.68
C VAL A 140 -8.17 -5.17 -8.06
N LEU A 141 -8.10 -4.11 -8.87
CA LEU A 141 -7.61 -4.19 -10.27
C LEU A 141 -6.10 -4.06 -10.41
N ASN A 142 -5.49 -3.23 -9.57
CA ASN A 142 -4.07 -2.89 -9.61
C ASN A 142 -3.39 -3.28 -8.29
N ASP A 143 -2.10 -3.55 -8.37
CA ASP A 143 -1.24 -3.70 -7.21
C ASP A 143 -0.85 -2.33 -6.62
N ILE A 144 -0.09 -2.33 -5.52
CA ILE A 144 0.29 -1.09 -4.83
C ILE A 144 1.28 -0.21 -5.61
N ARG A 145 1.86 -0.71 -6.70
CA ARG A 145 2.70 0.04 -7.63
C ARG A 145 1.90 0.57 -8.82
N GLY A 146 0.59 0.32 -8.85
CA GLY A 146 -0.28 0.68 -9.98
C GLY A 146 -0.23 -0.33 -11.13
N VAL A 147 0.45 -1.46 -10.97
CA VAL A 147 0.53 -2.49 -12.02
C VAL A 147 -0.77 -3.29 -12.04
N ARG A 148 -1.38 -3.41 -13.22
CA ARG A 148 -2.61 -4.20 -13.40
C ARG A 148 -2.34 -5.68 -13.13
N ARG A 149 -3.22 -6.33 -12.37
CA ARG A 149 -3.02 -7.72 -11.95
C ARG A 149 -3.34 -8.76 -13.05
N ASN A 150 -3.99 -8.33 -14.14
CA ASN A 150 -4.23 -9.12 -15.36
C ASN A 150 -4.73 -10.56 -15.13
N GLY A 151 -5.64 -10.75 -14.16
CA GLY A 151 -6.21 -12.08 -13.85
C GLY A 151 -5.28 -12.99 -13.03
N ARG A 152 -4.10 -12.51 -12.62
CA ARG A 152 -3.24 -13.25 -11.70
C ARG A 152 -3.70 -13.02 -10.26
N ASN A 153 -4.04 -14.11 -9.59
CA ASN A 153 -4.58 -14.10 -8.23
C ASN A 153 -3.45 -14.15 -7.19
N ASP A 154 -2.53 -13.17 -7.24
CA ASP A 154 -1.48 -13.08 -6.23
C ASP A 154 -2.03 -12.63 -4.88
N ARG A 155 -1.51 -13.20 -3.80
CA ARG A 155 -1.84 -12.77 -2.43
C ARG A 155 -0.99 -11.57 -2.03
N GLY A 156 -1.58 -10.70 -1.22
CA GLY A 156 -0.96 -9.46 -0.77
C GLY A 156 -1.05 -8.34 -1.79
N PRO A 157 -0.33 -7.22 -1.56
CA PRO A 157 -0.51 -5.99 -2.30
C PRO A 157 0.31 -5.91 -3.60
N TRP A 158 1.10 -6.94 -3.92
CA TRP A 158 1.96 -6.95 -5.10
C TRP A 158 1.43 -7.85 -6.21
N PHE A 159 1.66 -7.45 -7.45
CA PHE A 159 1.67 -8.35 -8.60
C PHE A 159 3.05 -9.01 -8.70
N LEU A 160 3.09 -10.34 -8.74
CA LEU A 160 4.32 -11.14 -8.72
C LEU A 160 4.66 -11.70 -10.10
N GLY A 161 3.98 -11.23 -11.14
CA GLY A 161 4.30 -11.56 -12.54
C GLY A 161 5.40 -10.72 -13.12
N GLU A 162 5.78 -11.14 -14.32
CA GLU A 162 6.62 -10.34 -15.18
C GLU A 162 5.91 -9.01 -15.40
N VAL A 163 6.53 -7.94 -14.90
CA VAL A 163 6.12 -6.58 -15.23
C VAL A 163 6.73 -6.32 -16.61
N PRO A 164 5.92 -6.06 -17.65
CA PRO A 164 6.48 -5.68 -18.94
C PRO A 164 7.43 -4.50 -18.73
N ALA A 165 8.63 -4.57 -19.31
CA ALA A 165 9.51 -3.41 -19.31
C ALA A 165 8.73 -2.22 -19.89
N ALA A 166 8.86 -1.05 -19.28
CA ALA A 166 8.39 0.17 -19.93
C ALA A 166 9.00 0.19 -21.34
N PRO A 167 8.23 0.57 -22.38
CA PRO A 167 8.81 0.69 -23.71
C PRO A 167 10.02 1.61 -23.58
N THR A 168 11.20 1.08 -23.86
CA THR A 168 12.40 1.90 -24.01
C THR A 168 12.04 2.89 -25.09
N ASP A 169 11.93 4.17 -24.74
CA ASP A 169 11.83 5.23 -25.72
C ASP A 169 13.02 5.02 -26.65
N ALA A 170 12.76 4.62 -27.89
CA ALA A 170 13.78 4.43 -28.90
C ALA A 170 14.29 5.85 -29.15
N GLY A 171 15.31 6.22 -28.38
CA GLY A 171 15.66 7.60 -28.10
C GLY A 171 15.56 8.43 -29.36
N VAL A 172 14.90 9.58 -29.25
CA VAL A 172 14.95 10.62 -30.28
C VAL A 172 16.41 10.79 -30.65
N THR A 173 16.79 10.26 -31.82
CA THR A 173 18.13 10.47 -32.38
C THR A 173 18.25 11.96 -32.54
N THR A 174 19.04 12.60 -31.66
CA THR A 174 19.40 14.00 -31.84
C THR A 174 20.01 14.08 -33.24
N PRO A 175 19.45 14.89 -34.16
CA PRO A 175 20.03 15.00 -35.48
C PRO A 175 21.46 15.50 -35.32
N THR A 176 22.41 14.75 -35.87
CA THR A 176 23.82 15.14 -35.95
C THR A 176 23.89 16.57 -36.49
N PRO A 177 24.54 17.53 -35.81
CA PRO A 177 24.72 18.86 -36.38
C PRO A 177 25.49 18.70 -37.69
N ALA A 178 24.89 19.16 -38.79
CA ALA A 178 25.61 19.27 -40.06
C ALA A 178 26.83 20.17 -39.81
N THR A 179 28.03 19.61 -39.98
CA THR A 179 29.26 20.39 -39.95
C THR A 179 29.30 21.22 -41.23
N ASP A 180 29.01 22.50 -41.11
CA ASP A 180 29.20 23.46 -42.20
C ASP A 180 30.70 23.73 -42.36
N ALA A 181 31.20 23.39 -43.54
CA ALA A 181 32.60 23.58 -43.92
C ALA A 181 32.78 25.02 -44.40
N GLY A 182 33.09 25.93 -43.49
CA GLY A 182 33.53 27.26 -43.89
C GLY A 182 33.54 28.27 -42.76
N VAL A 183 34.73 28.71 -42.37
CA VAL A 183 35.17 30.12 -42.35
C VAL A 183 36.31 30.26 -41.33
N THR A 184 37.34 30.93 -41.83
CA THR A 184 38.68 31.14 -41.29
C THR A 184 38.72 31.91 -39.98
N THR A 185 39.69 31.51 -39.15
CA THR A 185 40.25 32.20 -37.97
C THR A 185 40.44 33.70 -38.15
N PRO A 186 40.23 34.50 -37.08
CA PRO A 186 41.18 35.55 -36.74
C PRO A 186 41.74 35.40 -35.31
N THR A 187 42.98 35.87 -35.20
CA THR A 187 43.94 35.88 -34.09
C THR A 187 43.47 36.48 -32.76
N PRO A 188 44.14 36.15 -31.62
CA PRO A 188 43.79 36.68 -30.31
C PRO A 188 44.37 38.09 -30.13
N VAL A 189 43.55 39.02 -29.65
CA VAL A 189 44.02 40.31 -29.12
C VAL A 189 44.00 40.20 -27.59
N THR A 190 45.17 40.39 -26.99
CA THR A 190 45.34 40.58 -25.54
C THR A 190 45.41 42.07 -25.29
N ASP A 191 44.57 42.61 -24.40
CA ASP A 191 44.85 43.88 -23.74
C ASP A 191 44.37 43.83 -22.28
N ALA A 192 45.15 44.47 -21.42
CA ALA A 192 45.19 44.33 -19.98
C ALA A 192 44.62 45.55 -19.25
N GLY A 193 44.13 45.33 -18.03
CA GLY A 193 43.81 46.35 -17.02
C GLY A 193 42.31 46.42 -16.72
N GLY A 194 41.82 46.49 -15.49
CA GLY A 194 42.38 46.55 -14.15
C GLY A 194 41.20 46.78 -13.16
N VAL A 195 41.32 46.29 -11.92
CA VAL A 195 40.69 46.71 -10.62
C VAL A 195 39.35 47.47 -10.64
N ASN A 196 38.32 47.21 -9.81
CA ASN A 196 38.19 46.71 -8.43
C ASN A 196 36.69 46.35 -8.17
N PRO A 197 36.32 45.65 -7.06
CA PRO A 197 34.99 45.08 -6.82
C PRO A 197 34.11 45.98 -5.94
N THR A 198 32.78 45.96 -6.12
CA THR A 198 31.82 46.36 -5.08
C THR A 198 30.43 45.74 -5.33
N ASP A 199 29.98 45.00 -4.32
CA ASP A 199 28.62 44.73 -3.85
C ASP A 199 27.49 44.35 -4.83
N ALA A 200 27.07 43.08 -4.74
CA ALA A 200 25.66 42.71 -4.74
C ALA A 200 25.46 41.45 -3.88
N ALA A 201 24.46 41.51 -3.01
CA ALA A 201 24.08 40.52 -2.00
C ALA A 201 23.77 39.12 -2.57
N PRO A 202 23.89 38.03 -1.78
CA PRO A 202 23.23 36.79 -2.13
C PRO A 202 21.74 36.91 -1.76
N GLU A 203 20.89 36.98 -2.78
CA GLU A 203 19.47 36.65 -2.65
C GLU A 203 19.35 35.17 -2.25
N GLU A 204 18.45 34.89 -1.30
CA GLU A 204 18.10 33.53 -0.89
C GLU A 204 17.45 32.77 -2.05
N GLU A 205 18.15 31.76 -2.59
CA GLU A 205 17.53 30.77 -3.45
C GLU A 205 16.81 29.71 -2.60
N SER A 206 15.52 29.95 -2.40
CA SER A 206 14.51 28.95 -2.06
C SER A 206 14.42 27.91 -3.20
N PRO A 207 14.57 26.60 -2.96
CA PRO A 207 14.27 25.62 -3.99
C PRO A 207 12.76 25.52 -4.20
N THR A 208 12.33 26.13 -5.30
CA THR A 208 11.01 26.00 -5.93
C THR A 208 10.57 24.54 -6.04
N GLU A 209 9.34 24.32 -5.62
CA GLU A 209 8.55 23.11 -5.81
C GLU A 209 8.65 22.55 -7.24
N ALA A 210 9.11 21.31 -7.37
CA ALA A 210 8.69 20.43 -8.45
C ALA A 210 7.51 19.58 -7.95
N ALA A 211 6.34 20.21 -7.86
CA ALA A 211 5.06 19.53 -7.68
C ALA A 211 4.72 18.77 -8.98
N GLY A 212 5.25 17.55 -9.12
CA GLY A 212 4.78 16.57 -10.09
C GLY A 212 3.51 15.91 -9.60
N ALA A 213 2.37 16.42 -10.06
CA ALA A 213 1.03 15.96 -9.71
C ALA A 213 0.79 14.47 -10.05
N LEU A 214 0.43 13.68 -9.04
CA LEU A 214 -0.45 12.51 -9.21
C LEU A 214 -1.73 12.79 -8.43
N THR A 215 -2.61 13.53 -9.09
CA THR A 215 -4.00 13.78 -8.70
C THR A 215 -4.78 12.47 -8.60
N GLY A 216 -5.33 12.20 -7.42
CA GLY A 216 -6.26 11.09 -7.22
C GLY A 216 -6.46 10.65 -5.76
N GLY A 217 -6.33 11.55 -4.78
CA GLY A 217 -6.59 11.24 -3.37
C GLY A 217 -7.63 12.19 -2.80
N VAL A 218 -8.88 11.74 -2.67
CA VAL A 218 -9.88 12.46 -1.87
C VAL A 218 -9.49 12.33 -0.40
N GLN A 219 -8.91 13.39 0.17
CA GLN A 219 -8.85 13.61 1.61
C GLN A 219 -10.23 14.08 2.08
N CYS A 220 -10.87 13.31 2.98
CA CYS A 220 -11.90 13.87 3.85
C CYS A 220 -11.32 13.90 5.27
N SER A 221 -11.00 15.10 5.73
CA SER A 221 -10.71 15.38 7.13
C SER A 221 -11.97 15.13 7.97
N ALA A 222 -11.80 14.43 9.09
CA ALA A 222 -12.76 14.47 10.19
C ALA A 222 -11.96 14.79 11.44
N THR A 223 -12.09 16.04 11.89
CA THR A 223 -11.56 16.58 13.14
C THR A 223 -12.16 15.82 14.32
N PRO A 224 -11.38 15.24 15.26
CA PRO A 224 -11.91 14.88 16.55
C PRO A 224 -11.74 16.05 17.52
N GLY A 225 -12.86 16.46 18.12
CA GLY A 225 -12.89 17.35 19.27
C GLY A 225 -12.10 16.77 20.45
N VAL A 226 -11.48 17.68 21.19
CA VAL A 226 -10.64 17.44 22.36
C VAL A 226 -11.45 16.80 23.50
N ALA A 227 -11.00 15.65 24.01
CA ALA A 227 -11.25 15.22 25.39
C ALA A 227 -10.07 14.33 25.83
N GLY A 228 -9.35 14.79 26.86
CA GLY A 228 -8.06 14.26 27.28
C GLY A 228 -8.11 12.93 28.06
N GLY A 229 -6.95 12.25 28.12
CA GLY A 229 -6.75 11.13 29.04
C GLY A 229 -5.68 10.12 28.63
N ARG A 230 -4.40 10.46 28.87
CA ARG A 230 -3.26 9.60 29.25
C ARG A 230 -3.06 8.22 28.56
N GLY A 231 -2.20 8.24 27.53
CA GLY A 231 -0.94 7.46 27.42
C GLY A 231 -0.96 5.93 27.42
N TRP A 232 -0.67 5.31 26.26
CA TRP A 232 0.06 4.03 26.13
C TRP A 232 0.93 4.02 24.86
N MET A 233 2.12 3.42 25.00
CA MET A 233 3.27 3.46 24.08
C MET A 233 3.03 2.97 22.64
N LEU A 234 3.74 3.59 21.71
CA LEU A 234 3.84 3.24 20.29
C LEU A 234 4.52 1.88 20.06
N GLY A 235 3.84 0.98 19.36
CA GLY A 235 4.46 -0.12 18.62
C GLY A 235 4.27 0.11 17.13
N ALA A 236 5.37 0.38 16.41
CA ALA A 236 5.36 0.63 14.97
C ALA A 236 5.02 -0.65 14.19
N GLY A 237 3.78 -0.76 13.74
CA GLY A 237 3.35 -1.70 12.69
C GLY A 237 3.12 -0.93 11.39
N MET A 238 3.75 -1.34 10.30
CA MET A 238 3.56 -0.72 8.99
C MET A 238 2.38 -1.41 8.28
N LEU A 239 1.33 -0.64 8.03
CA LEU A 239 0.18 -1.05 7.22
C LEU A 239 0.30 -0.37 5.86
N LEU A 240 0.31 -1.15 4.78
CA LEU A 240 0.05 -0.63 3.44
C LEU A 240 -1.34 -1.13 3.03
N ALA A 241 -2.33 -0.22 3.00
CA ALA A 241 -3.72 -0.56 2.70
C ALA A 241 -4.38 0.47 1.78
N GLY A 242 -5.22 -0.01 0.86
CA GLY A 242 -6.26 0.77 0.19
C GLY A 242 -7.62 0.37 0.76
N VAL A 243 -8.39 1.32 1.29
CA VAL A 243 -9.74 1.08 1.83
C VAL A 243 -10.75 1.83 0.98
N LEU A 244 -11.69 1.11 0.35
CA LEU A 244 -12.78 1.72 -0.41
C LEU A 244 -14.09 1.62 0.38
N ARG A 245 -14.70 2.76 0.71
CA ARG A 245 -16.01 2.82 1.39
C ARG A 245 -17.10 3.20 0.39
N ARG A 246 -18.11 2.33 0.22
CA ARG A 246 -19.28 2.62 -0.64
C ARG A 246 -20.29 3.49 0.12
N ARG A 247 -20.58 4.71 -0.37
CA ARG A 247 -21.82 5.42 -0.01
C ARG A 247 -22.97 4.87 -0.86
N ARG A 248 -24.01 4.32 -0.24
CA ARG A 248 -25.26 4.00 -0.93
C ARG A 248 -25.95 5.31 -1.34
N ARG A 249 -26.22 5.52 -2.63
CA ARG A 249 -27.29 6.43 -3.07
C ARG A 249 -28.61 5.72 -2.76
N GLY A 250 -29.47 6.36 -1.97
CA GLY A 250 -30.84 5.88 -1.75
C GLY A 250 -31.68 5.95 -3.03
N PRO A 251 -32.80 5.21 -3.10
CA PRO A 251 -33.68 5.25 -4.25
C PRO A 251 -34.36 6.61 -4.34
N CYS A 252 -34.25 7.27 -5.50
CA CYS A 252 -35.06 8.43 -5.82
C CYS A 252 -36.53 7.98 -5.86
N GLY A 253 -37.34 8.56 -4.97
CA GLY A 253 -38.76 8.30 -4.90
C GLY A 253 -39.49 8.84 -6.14
N GLY A 254 -40.41 8.00 -6.63
CA GLY A 254 -41.74 8.40 -7.08
C GLY A 254 -41.85 9.25 -8.34
N CYS A 255 -42.33 8.63 -9.41
CA CYS A 255 -43.35 9.21 -10.28
C CYS A 255 -44.14 8.08 -10.98
N THR A 256 -45.39 7.90 -10.56
CA THR A 256 -46.54 7.44 -11.36
C THR A 256 -47.78 8.12 -10.77
N PRO A 257 -48.90 8.28 -11.52
CA PRO A 257 -49.23 7.65 -12.80
C PRO A 257 -49.05 8.58 -14.02
#